data_AF-A0A814S631-F1
#
_entry.id   AF-A0A814S631-F1
#
_cell.length_a   1.000
_cell.length_b   1.000
_cell.length_c   1.000
_cell.angle_alpha   90.00
_cell.angle_beta   90.00
_cell.angle_gamma   90.00
#
_symmetry.space_group_name_H-M   'P 1'
#
loop_
_entity.id
_entity.type
_entity.pdbx_description
1 polymer ?
#
loop_
_entity_poly.entity_id
_entity_poly.type
_entity_poly.pdbx_seq_one_letter_code
_entity_poly.pdbx_strand_id
1 'polypeptide(L)'
;MLIDTAQTTTNFVFDTESNCLTNFPSITQVMFMKQIHENSLVLIIETAHLPVELSYEFLPRKQLFNCIFRSQSHIYTWGAILDELAPFLQFNLFHLPVPSYIHNTQQVFKLWFND
;
A
#
# COMPACT_ATOMS: atom_id res chain seq x y z
N MET A 1 -14.41 15.47 -8.61
CA MET A 1 -14.27 13.99 -8.48
C MET A 1 -13.23 13.71 -7.41
N LEU A 2 -13.30 12.61 -6.64
CA LEU A 2 -12.35 12.34 -5.53
C LEU A 2 -10.87 12.41 -5.98
N ILE A 3 -10.62 11.95 -7.21
CA ILE A 3 -9.32 12.00 -7.89
C ILE A 3 -8.88 13.45 -8.14
N ASP A 4 -9.77 14.33 -8.61
CA ASP A 4 -9.44 15.74 -8.85
C ASP A 4 -9.08 16.44 -7.52
N THR A 5 -9.79 16.13 -6.44
CA THR A 5 -9.49 16.68 -5.11
C THR A 5 -8.12 16.20 -4.63
N ALA A 6 -7.84 14.90 -4.72
CA ALA A 6 -6.53 14.32 -4.41
C ALA A 6 -5.40 14.89 -5.30
N GLN A 7 -5.73 15.37 -6.51
CA GLN A 7 -4.76 16.01 -7.38
C GLN A 7 -4.38 17.43 -6.94
N THR A 8 -5.23 18.12 -6.18
CA THR A 8 -5.02 19.51 -5.77
C THR A 8 -4.46 19.68 -4.36
N THR A 9 -4.45 18.63 -3.54
CA THR A 9 -3.95 18.68 -2.16
C THR A 9 -2.50 18.17 -2.05
N THR A 10 -1.73 18.74 -1.13
CA THR A 10 -0.34 18.32 -0.85
C THR A 10 -0.30 16.96 -0.15
N ASN A 11 -1.27 16.74 0.74
CA ASN A 11 -1.55 15.46 1.37
C ASN A 11 -3.00 15.06 1.11
N PHE A 12 -3.24 13.79 0.79
CA PHE A 12 -4.59 13.24 0.67
C PHE A 12 -4.66 11.92 1.41
N VAL A 13 -5.51 11.84 2.44
CA VAL A 13 -5.71 10.63 3.25
C VAL A 13 -7.04 9.99 2.87
N PHE A 14 -7.00 8.73 2.44
CA PHE A 14 -8.19 7.89 2.30
C PHE A 14 -8.20 6.88 3.45
N ASP A 15 -9.15 7.05 4.36
CA ASP A 15 -9.42 6.10 5.43
C ASP A 15 -10.54 5.15 4.98
N THR A 16 -10.25 3.84 4.98
CA THR A 16 -11.24 2.82 4.60
C THR A 16 -11.81 2.04 5.77
N GLU A 17 -11.55 2.48 7.02
CA GLU A 17 -12.10 1.87 8.23
C GLU A 17 -13.62 2.06 8.38
N SER A 18 -14.23 2.99 7.63
CA SER A 18 -15.64 3.36 7.77
C SER A 18 -16.66 2.23 7.50
N ASN A 19 -16.20 1.04 7.08
CA ASN A 19 -17.00 -0.18 6.95
C ASN A 19 -16.82 -1.16 8.14
N CYS A 20 -16.89 -0.68 9.38
CA CYS A 20 -16.85 -1.51 10.60
C CYS A 20 -18.00 -2.54 10.73
N LEU A 21 -19.02 -2.50 9.86
CA LEU A 21 -20.22 -3.32 9.98
C LEU A 21 -20.05 -4.76 9.46
N THR A 22 -18.97 -5.05 8.71
CA THR A 22 -18.89 -6.31 7.96
C THR A 22 -17.65 -7.16 8.23
N ASN A 23 -16.76 -6.80 9.17
CA ASN A 23 -15.52 -7.56 9.48
C ASN A 23 -14.68 -7.93 8.23
N PHE A 24 -14.66 -7.03 7.24
CA PHE A 24 -13.89 -7.20 6.01
C PHE A 24 -12.68 -6.26 6.04
N PRO A 25 -11.56 -6.63 5.41
CA PRO A 25 -10.27 -5.94 5.43
C PRO A 25 -10.33 -4.58 4.76
N SER A 26 -9.45 -3.70 5.21
CA SER A 26 -9.43 -2.34 4.74
C SER A 26 -7.99 -1.96 4.39
N ILE A 27 -7.84 -1.16 3.34
CA ILE A 27 -6.63 -0.37 3.18
C ILE A 27 -6.79 0.73 4.21
N THR A 28 -6.23 0.57 5.39
CA THR A 28 -6.50 1.46 6.52
C THR A 28 -6.23 2.91 6.15
N GLN A 29 -5.14 3.16 5.43
CA GLN A 29 -4.78 4.52 5.05
C GLN A 29 -4.02 4.59 3.72
N VAL A 30 -4.47 5.45 2.82
CA VAL A 30 -3.70 5.87 1.65
C VAL A 30 -3.32 7.33 1.82
N MET A 31 -2.04 7.66 1.89
CA MET A 31 -1.55 9.03 1.96
C MET A 31 -0.69 9.37 0.74
N PHE A 32 -1.20 10.24 -0.14
CA PHE A 32 -0.41 10.81 -1.23
C PHE A 32 0.39 12.00 -0.70
N MET A 33 1.69 12.05 -0.97
CA MET A 33 2.55 13.18 -0.64
C MET A 33 3.09 13.76 -1.94
N LYS A 34 2.65 14.96 -2.30
CA LYS A 34 3.16 15.68 -3.47
C LYS A 34 4.25 16.65 -3.04
N GLN A 35 5.49 16.40 -3.45
CA GLN A 35 6.59 17.36 -3.33
C GLN A 35 6.97 17.89 -4.71
N ILE A 36 7.67 19.04 -4.73
CA ILE A 36 8.03 19.78 -5.95
C ILE A 36 8.85 18.92 -6.93
N HIS A 37 9.60 17.92 -6.42
CA HIS A 37 10.48 17.08 -7.22
C HIS A 37 10.07 15.61 -7.30
N GLU A 38 9.30 15.12 -6.32
CA GLU A 38 8.94 13.70 -6.24
C GLU A 38 7.51 13.52 -5.71
N ASN A 39 6.78 12.61 -6.33
CA ASN A 39 5.48 12.16 -5.85
C ASN A 39 5.67 10.86 -5.08
N SER A 40 5.26 10.86 -3.82
CA SER A 40 5.38 9.71 -2.93
C SER A 40 4.01 9.26 -2.45
N LEU A 41 3.91 7.98 -2.13
CA LEU A 41 2.70 7.36 -1.60
C LEU A 41 3.08 6.59 -0.34
N VAL A 42 2.42 6.91 0.76
CA VAL A 42 2.45 6.08 1.97
C VAL A 42 1.15 5.29 1.99
N LEU A 43 1.28 3.97 2.11
CA LEU A 43 0.15 3.05 2.19
C LEU A 43 0.26 2.27 3.50
N ILE A 44 -0.76 2.37 4.34
CA ILE A 44 -0.93 1.53 5.52
C ILE A 44 -1.99 0.50 5.18
N ILE A 45 -1.61 -0.77 5.27
CA ILE A 45 -2.43 -1.91 4.91
C ILE A 45 -2.62 -2.76 6.15
N GLU A 46 -3.87 -3.11 6.45
CA GLU A 46 -4.17 -4.18 7.40
C GLU A 46 -4.29 -5.51 6.64
N THR A 47 -3.33 -6.40 6.87
CA THR A 47 -3.13 -7.62 6.06
C THR A 47 -4.08 -8.76 6.43
N ALA A 48 -4.82 -8.63 7.52
CA ALA A 48 -5.53 -9.73 8.14
C ALA A 48 -6.70 -10.29 7.32
N HIS A 49 -7.27 -9.59 6.32
CA HIS A 49 -8.57 -10.04 5.78
C HIS A 49 -8.89 -9.87 4.27
N LEU A 50 -8.00 -9.50 3.32
CA LEU A 50 -8.23 -9.16 1.87
C LEU A 50 -9.63 -9.32 1.17
N PRO A 51 -10.18 -8.27 0.49
CA PRO A 51 -11.58 -8.27 0.08
C PRO A 51 -11.84 -9.37 -0.95
N VAL A 52 -13.05 -9.94 -0.90
CA VAL A 52 -13.45 -11.03 -1.80
C VAL A 52 -13.33 -10.58 -3.26
N GLU A 53 -12.82 -11.44 -4.15
CA GLU A 53 -12.55 -11.08 -5.55
C GLU A 53 -13.77 -10.52 -6.31
N LEU A 54 -14.97 -10.96 -5.92
CA LEU A 54 -16.24 -10.55 -6.51
C LEU A 54 -16.77 -9.20 -5.96
N SER A 55 -16.11 -8.62 -4.95
CA SER A 55 -16.52 -7.33 -4.40
C SER A 55 -16.18 -6.19 -5.36
N TYR A 56 -17.03 -5.17 -5.39
CA TYR A 56 -16.83 -3.98 -6.23
C TYR A 56 -15.54 -3.21 -5.88
N GLU A 57 -15.03 -3.38 -4.67
CA GLU A 57 -13.79 -2.75 -4.18
C GLU A 57 -12.52 -3.50 -4.62
N PHE A 58 -12.63 -4.77 -4.99
CA PHE A 58 -11.46 -5.60 -5.28
C PHE A 58 -10.70 -5.10 -6.51
N LEU A 59 -11.41 -4.76 -7.60
CA LEU A 59 -10.79 -4.28 -8.83
C LEU A 59 -10.01 -2.97 -8.64
N PRO A 60 -10.57 -1.91 -8.01
CA PRO A 60 -9.82 -0.70 -7.66
C PRO A 60 -8.57 -0.99 -6.81
N ARG A 61 -8.65 -1.89 -5.83
CA ARG A 61 -7.49 -2.26 -5.00
C ARG A 61 -6.44 -2.99 -5.83
N LYS A 62 -6.83 -3.93 -6.70
CA LYS A 62 -5.90 -4.60 -7.62
C LYS A 62 -5.19 -3.62 -8.55
N GLN A 63 -5.92 -2.63 -9.07
CA GLN A 63 -5.34 -1.56 -9.88
C GLN A 63 -4.33 -0.71 -9.09
N LEU A 64 -4.67 -0.34 -7.85
CA LEU A 64 -3.76 0.39 -6.97
C LEU A 64 -2.47 -0.39 -6.71
N PHE A 65 -2.57 -1.68 -6.37
CA PHE A 65 -1.40 -2.52 -6.12
C PHE A 65 -0.52 -2.67 -7.38
N ASN A 66 -1.12 -2.84 -8.56
CA ASN A 66 -0.39 -2.84 -9.83
C ASN A 66 0.34 -1.52 -10.09
N CYS A 67 -0.22 -0.38 -9.68
CA CYS A 67 0.45 0.92 -9.81
C CYS A 67 1.64 1.06 -8.85
N ILE A 68 1.55 0.49 -7.64
CA ILE A 68 2.61 0.54 -6.63
C ILE A 68 3.78 -0.36 -7.05
N PHE A 69 3.49 -1.62 -7.37
CA PHE A 69 4.46 -2.67 -7.70
C PHE A 69 4.92 -2.65 -9.17
N ARG A 70 5.19 -1.45 -9.70
CA ARG A 70 5.71 -1.25 -11.06
C ARG A 70 7.24 -1.20 -11.10
N SER A 71 7.80 -1.30 -12.30
CA SER A 71 9.23 -1.14 -12.58
C SER A 71 9.77 0.16 -11.98
N GLN A 72 10.93 0.10 -11.32
CA GLN A 72 11.68 1.26 -10.80
C GLN A 72 11.05 2.02 -9.62
N SER A 73 9.91 1.57 -9.08
CA SER A 73 9.39 2.12 -7.82
C SER A 73 10.35 1.80 -6.67
N HIS A 74 10.55 2.76 -5.76
CA HIS A 74 11.17 2.53 -4.47
C HIS A 74 10.06 2.26 -3.45
N ILE A 75 10.08 1.08 -2.84
CA ILE A 75 9.06 0.65 -1.88
C ILE A 75 9.75 0.43 -0.54
N TYR A 76 9.29 1.16 0.46
CA TYR A 76 9.77 1.06 1.83
C TYR A 76 8.74 0.27 2.65
N THR A 77 9.14 -0.88 3.20
CA THR A 77 8.29 -1.75 4.01
C THR A 77 8.85 -1.84 5.42
N TRP A 78 7.98 -1.99 6.42
CA TRP A 78 8.44 -2.21 7.79
C TRP A 78 9.21 -3.54 7.88
N GLY A 79 8.57 -4.67 7.62
CA GLY A 79 9.21 -6.00 7.57
C GLY A 79 9.67 -6.43 6.17
N ALA A 80 10.03 -7.70 6.04
CA ALA A 80 10.27 -8.29 4.73
C ALA A 80 8.94 -8.40 3.96
N ILE A 81 8.94 -7.98 2.70
CA ILE A 81 7.71 -7.91 1.89
C ILE A 81 6.99 -9.26 1.76
N LEU A 82 7.75 -10.36 1.73
CA LEU A 82 7.19 -11.71 1.69
C LEU A 82 6.42 -12.03 2.96
N ASP A 83 6.95 -11.66 4.13
CA ASP A 83 6.33 -11.97 5.41
C ASP A 83 5.06 -11.13 5.60
N GLU A 84 5.14 -9.83 5.27
CA GLU A 84 4.04 -8.88 5.46
C GLU A 84 2.91 -9.07 4.43
N LEU A 85 3.27 -9.33 3.15
CA LEU A 85 2.30 -9.32 2.04
C LEU A 85 2.09 -10.69 1.39
N ALA A 86 2.60 -11.80 1.94
CA ALA A 86 2.34 -13.15 1.43
C ALA A 86 0.85 -13.41 1.12
N PRO A 87 -0.11 -13.03 1.98
CA PRO A 87 -1.53 -13.26 1.71
C PRO A 87 -2.05 -12.60 0.42
N PHE A 88 -1.36 -11.59 -0.11
CA PHE A 88 -1.79 -10.81 -1.28
C PHE A 88 -1.41 -11.50 -2.60
N LEU A 89 -0.48 -12.46 -2.56
CA LEU A 89 -0.07 -13.23 -3.72
C LEU A 89 -1.22 -14.08 -4.29
N GLN A 90 -2.01 -14.71 -3.41
CA GLN A 90 -3.12 -15.58 -3.84
C GLN A 90 -4.21 -14.83 -4.62
N PHE A 91 -4.34 -13.52 -4.37
CA PHE A 91 -5.32 -12.65 -5.02
C PHE A 91 -4.76 -11.98 -6.29
N ASN A 92 -3.54 -12.32 -6.70
CA ASN A 92 -2.84 -11.71 -7.81
C ASN A 92 -2.80 -10.17 -7.71
N LEU A 93 -2.59 -9.65 -6.49
CA LEU A 93 -2.43 -8.21 -6.26
C LEU A 93 -1.00 -7.75 -6.62
N PHE A 94 -0.02 -8.65 -6.51
CA PHE A 94 1.32 -8.46 -7.03
C PHE A 94 1.96 -9.82 -7.35
N HIS A 95 3.12 -9.79 -8.03
CA HIS A 95 3.86 -10.99 -8.40
C HIS A 95 5.32 -10.93 -7.94
N LEU A 96 5.92 -12.11 -7.76
CA LEU A 96 7.33 -12.27 -7.46
C LEU A 96 8.09 -12.73 -8.72
N PRO A 97 9.33 -12.25 -8.94
CA PRO A 97 9.98 -11.18 -8.20
C PRO A 97 9.28 -9.83 -8.42
N VAL A 98 9.20 -9.01 -7.37
CA VAL A 98 8.61 -7.67 -7.47
C VAL A 98 9.54 -6.81 -8.33
N PRO A 99 9.04 -6.13 -9.39
CA PRO A 99 9.88 -5.32 -10.26
C PRO A 99 10.24 -3.96 -9.63
N SER A 100 10.42 -3.88 -8.32
CA SER A 100 10.61 -2.63 -7.58
C SER A 100 11.82 -2.76 -6.64
N TYR A 101 12.44 -1.63 -6.28
CA TYR A 101 13.48 -1.59 -5.26
C TYR A 101 12.83 -1.65 -3.89
N ILE A 102 12.94 -2.80 -3.21
CA ILE A 102 12.33 -3.01 -1.90
C ILE A 102 13.35 -2.72 -0.79
N HIS A 103 12.97 -1.88 0.16
CA HIS A 103 13.77 -1.47 1.32
C HIS A 103 13.06 -1.90 2.60
N ASN A 104 13.68 -2.78 3.38
CA ASN A 104 13.18 -3.18 4.71
C ASN A 104 13.64 -2.15 5.75
N THR A 105 12.74 -1.28 6.18
CA THR A 105 13.07 -0.21 7.13
C THR A 105 13.26 -0.73 8.55
N GLN A 106 12.64 -1.84 8.95
CA GLN A 106 12.86 -2.39 10.29
C GLN A 106 14.33 -2.76 10.53
N GLN A 107 15.04 -3.25 9.51
CA GLN A 107 16.48 -3.50 9.61
C GLN A 107 17.26 -2.20 9.85
N VAL A 108 16.92 -1.12 9.13
CA VAL A 108 17.54 0.20 9.30
C VAL A 108 17.29 0.75 10.72
N PHE A 109 16.06 0.65 11.22
CA PHE A 109 15.71 1.09 12.57
C PHE A 109 16.38 0.26 13.66
N LYS A 110 16.52 -1.07 13.47
CA LYS A 110 17.26 -1.94 14.40
C LYS A 110 18.72 -1.54 14.51
N LEU A 111 19.35 -1.10 13.43
CA LEU A 111 20.72 -0.57 13.47
C LEU A 111 20.76 0.73 14.25
N TRP A 112 19.89 1.68 13.91
CA TRP A 112 19.85 3.00 14.58
C TRP A 112 19.55 2.93 16.09
N PHE A 113 18.72 1.99 16.54
CA PHE A 113 18.36 1.85 17.95
C PHE A 113 19.40 1.07 18.78
N ASN A 114 20.24 0.27 18.14
CA ASN A 114 21.31 -0.48 18.82
C ASN A 114 22.67 0.22 18.77
N ASP A 115 22.75 1.40 18.13
CA ASP A 115 23.84 2.38 18.24
C ASP A 115 23.56 3.38 19.39
#